data_AF-A0AAU9XQR4-F1
#
_entry.id   AF-A0AAU9XQR4-F1
#
_cell.length_a   1.000
_cell.length_b   1.000
_cell.length_c   1.000
_cell.angle_alpha   90.00
_cell.angle_beta   90.00
_cell.angle_gamma   90.00
#
_symmetry.space_group_name_H-M   'P 1'
#
loop_
_entity.id
_entity.type
_entity.pdbx_description
1 polymer ?
#
loop_
_entity_poly.entity_id
_entity_poly.type
_entity_poly.pdbx_seq_one_letter_code
_entity_poly.pdbx_strand_id
1 'polypeptide(L)'
;MKYGLDNETVVVKEFKELSGAQVKVFKCGLLIHPDIYWMACSPDGIIYDPNENPSVGILEIKSFFSMKGKTVEECLELKRDICIHRNENGEISLKQTTHQSFHKYYFQLQGLMGISGLLWSKFCIHSKEGSENLFVEKIEFDPGVLHKVTSKVHELYFSYSLPYLLKQ
;
A
#
# COMPACT_ATOMS: atom_id res chain seq x y z
N MET A 1 -13.72 7.32 -4.28
CA MET A 1 -12.78 6.80 -5.30
C MET A 1 -12.24 7.91 -6.20
N LYS A 2 -13.07 8.76 -6.83
CA LYS A 2 -12.61 9.84 -7.74
C LYS A 2 -11.43 10.68 -7.20
N TYR A 3 -11.53 11.17 -5.96
CA TYR A 3 -10.44 11.95 -5.34
C TYR A 3 -9.09 11.22 -5.32
N GLY A 4 -9.08 9.89 -5.12
CA GLY A 4 -7.84 9.12 -5.13
C GLY A 4 -7.20 9.07 -6.52
N LEU A 5 -8.02 8.75 -7.52
CA LEU A 5 -7.59 8.65 -8.93
C LEU A 5 -7.07 9.99 -9.45
N ASP A 6 -7.76 11.08 -9.14
CA ASP A 6 -7.38 12.42 -9.60
C ASP A 6 -6.01 12.86 -9.04
N ASN A 7 -5.63 12.34 -7.87
CA ASN A 7 -4.39 12.73 -7.18
C ASN A 7 -3.21 11.77 -7.42
N GLU A 8 -3.43 10.56 -7.90
CA GLU A 8 -2.37 9.54 -8.02
C GLU A 8 -1.16 10.05 -8.82
N THR A 9 -1.39 10.75 -9.93
CA THR A 9 -0.31 11.31 -10.75
C THR A 9 0.45 12.44 -10.03
N VAL A 10 -0.24 13.23 -9.21
CA VAL A 10 0.37 14.29 -8.38
C VAL A 10 1.28 13.65 -7.33
N VAL A 11 0.79 12.62 -6.64
CA VAL A 11 1.56 11.91 -5.61
C VAL A 11 2.81 11.23 -6.19
N VAL A 12 2.72 10.61 -7.37
CA VAL A 12 3.89 10.03 -8.03
C VAL A 12 4.93 11.10 -8.36
N LYS A 13 4.50 12.31 -8.75
CA LYS A 13 5.40 13.44 -9.01
C LYS A 13 6.09 13.89 -7.72
N GLU A 14 5.32 14.15 -6.67
CA GLU A 14 5.83 14.57 -5.36
C GLU A 14 6.78 13.53 -4.74
N PHE A 15 6.44 12.25 -4.85
CA PHE A 15 7.29 11.15 -4.40
C PHE A 15 8.65 11.14 -5.12
N LYS A 16 8.67 11.38 -6.44
CA LYS A 16 9.92 11.47 -7.22
C LYS A 16 10.76 12.68 -6.83
N GLU A 17 10.12 13.81 -6.55
CA GLU A 17 10.79 15.03 -6.07
C GLU A 17 11.48 14.77 -4.71
N LEU A 18 10.82 14.05 -3.79
CA LEU A 18 11.42 13.65 -2.51
C LEU A 18 12.52 12.61 -2.63
N SER A 19 12.33 11.60 -3.48
CA SER A 19 13.19 10.41 -3.51
C SER A 19 14.48 10.61 -4.32
N GLY A 20 14.55 11.70 -5.10
CA GLY A 20 15.73 12.07 -5.88
C GLY A 20 15.73 11.51 -7.31
N ALA A 21 16.57 12.10 -8.16
CA ALA A 21 16.52 11.92 -9.61
C ALA A 21 16.82 10.50 -10.12
N GLN A 22 17.44 9.65 -9.30
CA GLN A 22 17.78 8.27 -9.67
C GLN A 22 16.60 7.31 -9.48
N VAL A 23 15.61 7.68 -8.65
CA VAL A 23 14.45 6.85 -8.37
C VAL A 23 13.47 6.92 -9.55
N LYS A 24 13.03 5.75 -10.01
CA LYS A 24 12.06 5.62 -11.10
C LYS A 24 10.81 4.95 -10.59
N VAL A 25 9.66 5.40 -11.08
CA VAL A 25 8.36 4.78 -10.83
C VAL A 25 7.74 4.40 -12.16
N PHE A 26 7.35 3.15 -12.28
CA PHE A 26 6.72 2.56 -13.45
C PHE A 26 5.28 2.19 -13.12
N LYS A 27 4.36 2.44 -14.06
CA LYS A 27 2.98 1.96 -13.93
C LYS A 27 2.95 0.45 -13.99
N CYS A 28 2.11 -0.16 -13.17
CA CYS A 28 1.85 -1.59 -13.16
C CYS A 28 0.40 -1.86 -13.52
N GLY A 29 0.17 -2.95 -14.27
CA GLY A 29 -1.17 -3.51 -14.43
C GLY A 29 -1.45 -4.54 -13.34
N LEU A 30 -2.32 -5.50 -13.67
CA LEU A 30 -2.58 -6.66 -12.85
C LEU A 30 -1.38 -7.61 -12.87
N LEU A 31 -0.87 -7.97 -11.70
CA LEU A 31 0.11 -9.03 -11.50
C LEU A 31 -0.60 -10.27 -10.97
N ILE A 32 -0.32 -11.43 -11.55
CA ILE A 32 -0.84 -12.72 -11.10
C ILE A 32 0.33 -13.51 -10.51
N HIS A 33 0.13 -14.13 -9.35
CA HIS A 33 1.17 -14.94 -8.72
C HIS A 33 1.53 -16.13 -9.64
N PRO A 34 2.81 -16.41 -9.90
CA PRO A 34 3.24 -17.41 -10.89
C PRO A 34 2.77 -18.83 -10.56
N ASP A 35 2.70 -19.20 -9.28
CA ASP A 35 2.27 -20.54 -8.85
C ASP A 35 0.82 -20.59 -8.33
N ILE A 36 0.18 -19.43 -8.15
CA ILE A 36 -1.12 -19.30 -7.48
C ILE A 36 -2.02 -18.43 -8.36
N TYR A 37 -2.47 -19.00 -9.47
CA TYR A 37 -3.15 -18.27 -10.55
C TYR A 37 -4.47 -17.61 -10.15
N TRP A 38 -5.06 -18.00 -9.01
CA TRP A 38 -6.26 -17.38 -8.45
C TRP A 38 -5.96 -16.17 -7.54
N MET A 39 -4.69 -15.81 -7.35
CA MET A 39 -4.26 -14.62 -6.63
C MET A 39 -3.65 -13.60 -7.58
N ALA A 40 -4.14 -12.36 -7.49
CA ALA A 40 -3.64 -11.25 -8.27
C ALA A 40 -3.62 -9.96 -7.44
N CYS A 41 -2.76 -9.02 -7.82
CA CYS A 41 -2.65 -7.71 -7.20
C CYS A 41 -2.38 -6.63 -8.25
N SER A 42 -2.71 -5.39 -7.94
CA SER A 42 -2.50 -4.24 -8.83
C SER A 42 -1.86 -3.13 -8.01
N PRO A 43 -0.52 -3.09 -7.88
CA PRO A 43 0.15 -2.00 -7.20
C PRO A 43 -0.01 -0.69 -7.97
N ASP A 44 -0.06 0.44 -7.25
CA ASP A 44 -0.13 1.78 -7.88
C ASP A 44 1.15 2.09 -8.69
N GLY A 45 2.29 1.50 -8.32
CA GLY A 45 3.49 1.51 -9.15
C GLY A 45 4.58 0.53 -8.70
N ILE A 46 5.55 0.32 -9.58
CA ILE A 46 6.82 -0.36 -9.28
C ILE A 46 7.92 0.69 -9.18
N ILE A 47 8.69 0.63 -8.11
CA ILE A 47 9.81 1.53 -7.82
C ILE A 47 11.11 0.83 -8.22
N TYR A 48 12.00 1.56 -8.88
CA TYR A 48 13.43 1.27 -8.89
C TYR A 48 14.14 2.36 -8.08
N ASP A 49 14.76 1.98 -6.98
CA ASP A 49 15.57 2.84 -6.12
C ASP A 49 16.96 2.18 -5.92
N PRO A 50 18.04 2.77 -6.46
CA PRO A 50 19.38 2.18 -6.34
C PRO A 50 19.94 2.22 -4.91
N ASN A 51 19.33 2.95 -3.98
CA ASN A 51 19.76 3.02 -2.58
C ASN A 51 19.09 1.94 -1.71
N GLU A 52 18.08 1.25 -2.23
CA GLU A 52 17.40 0.17 -1.53
C GLU A 52 18.00 -1.19 -1.93
N ASN A 53 17.93 -2.15 -1.02
CA ASN A 53 18.34 -3.53 -1.27
C ASN A 53 17.22 -4.50 -0.85
N PRO A 54 16.55 -5.19 -1.79
CA PRO A 54 16.74 -5.14 -3.25
C PRO A 54 16.34 -3.77 -3.84
N SER A 55 16.85 -3.43 -5.02
CA SER A 55 16.62 -2.11 -5.65
C SER A 55 15.20 -1.92 -6.22
N VAL A 56 14.37 -2.96 -6.21
CA VAL A 56 13.01 -2.92 -6.76
C VAL A 56 11.99 -3.16 -5.66
N GLY A 57 10.97 -2.32 -5.60
CA GLY A 57 9.90 -2.39 -4.62
C GLY A 57 8.58 -1.85 -5.15
N ILE A 58 7.58 -1.79 -4.27
CA ILE A 58 6.21 -1.36 -4.61
C ILE A 58 5.97 0.09 -4.17
N LEU A 59 5.24 0.84 -4.99
CA LEU A 59 4.60 2.08 -4.59
C LEU A 59 3.11 1.82 -4.36
N GLU A 60 2.61 2.15 -3.18
CA GLU A 60 1.18 2.12 -2.85
C GLU A 60 0.76 3.48 -2.30
N ILE A 61 -0.25 4.08 -2.90
CA ILE A 61 -0.70 5.45 -2.66
C ILE A 61 -2.11 5.42 -2.05
N LYS A 62 -2.29 6.20 -0.99
CA LYS A 62 -3.63 6.47 -0.43
C LYS A 62 -3.86 7.97 -0.30
N SER A 63 -4.91 8.43 -0.98
CA SER A 63 -5.38 9.82 -0.90
C SER A 63 -6.80 9.82 -0.33
N PHE A 64 -6.94 10.22 0.94
CA PHE A 64 -8.24 10.25 1.62
C PHE A 64 -8.83 11.65 1.56
N PHE A 65 -10.08 11.76 1.10
CA PHE A 65 -10.78 13.05 1.05
C PHE A 65 -10.90 13.70 2.44
N SER A 66 -11.03 12.88 3.50
CA SER A 66 -11.07 13.36 4.89
C SER A 66 -9.77 14.01 5.38
N MET A 67 -8.65 13.70 4.72
CA MET A 67 -7.32 14.26 5.02
C MET A 67 -7.00 15.47 4.14
N LYS A 68 -7.87 15.83 3.18
CA LYS A 68 -7.61 16.91 2.22
C LYS A 68 -7.28 18.23 2.92
N GLY A 69 -6.15 18.82 2.55
CA GLY A 69 -5.65 20.11 3.02
C GLY A 69 -5.09 20.08 4.44
N LYS A 70 -4.90 18.90 5.04
CA LYS A 70 -4.39 18.74 6.40
C LYS A 70 -2.93 18.32 6.41
N THR A 71 -2.18 18.72 7.43
CA THR A 71 -0.86 18.12 7.66
C THR A 71 -1.00 16.68 8.16
N VAL A 72 0.07 15.91 8.10
CA VAL A 72 0.08 14.52 8.58
C VAL A 72 -0.25 14.48 10.08
N GLU A 73 0.21 15.47 10.85
CA GLU A 73 -0.07 15.64 12.28
C GLU A 73 -1.55 15.93 12.53
N GLU A 74 -2.15 16.87 11.81
CA GLU A 74 -3.59 17.14 11.93
C GLU A 74 -4.43 15.92 11.57
N CYS A 75 -3.91 15.06 10.69
CA CYS A 75 -4.59 13.83 10.33
C CYS A 75 -4.60 12.78 11.45
N LEU A 76 -3.68 12.82 12.42
CA LEU A 76 -3.66 11.93 13.58
C LEU A 76 -4.87 12.14 14.50
N GLU A 77 -5.47 13.34 14.48
CA GLU A 77 -6.59 13.72 15.34
C GLU A 77 -7.97 13.39 14.75
N LEU A 78 -8.01 12.87 13.52
CA LEU A 78 -9.25 12.49 12.86
C LEU A 78 -9.90 11.26 13.52
N LYS A 79 -11.14 11.40 13.99
CA LYS A 79 -11.85 10.35 14.75
C LYS A 79 -12.19 9.07 13.97
N ARG A 80 -12.00 9.01 12.64
CA ARG A 80 -12.39 7.85 11.82
C ARG A 80 -11.22 7.29 11.03
N ASP A 81 -10.95 6.01 11.27
CA ASP A 81 -10.23 5.08 10.39
C ASP A 81 -8.88 5.61 9.86
N ILE A 82 -8.15 6.35 10.72
CA ILE A 82 -6.80 6.79 10.42
C ILE A 82 -5.92 5.55 10.39
N CYS A 83 -5.30 5.33 9.23
CA CYS A 83 -4.35 4.26 9.04
C CYS A 83 -2.96 4.55 9.61
N ILE A 84 -2.71 5.76 10.11
CA ILE A 84 -1.47 6.18 10.76
C ILE A 84 -1.67 6.42 12.26
N HIS A 85 -0.58 6.32 13.02
CA HIS A 85 -0.49 6.59 14.45
C HIS A 85 0.93 7.05 14.81
N ARG A 86 1.12 7.55 16.03
CA ARG A 86 2.46 7.67 16.61
C ARG A 86 2.87 6.32 17.19
N ASN A 87 4.02 5.81 16.78
CA ASN A 87 4.61 4.60 17.35
C ASN A 87 5.27 4.91 18.72
N GLU A 88 5.87 3.89 19.32
CA GLU A 88 6.58 3.98 20.62
C GLU A 88 7.76 4.95 20.58
N ASN A 89 8.36 5.20 19.41
CA ASN A 89 9.45 6.16 19.21
C ASN A 89 8.94 7.59 18.98
N GLY A 90 7.62 7.80 18.95
CA GLY A 90 6.99 9.10 18.70
C GLY A 90 6.87 9.47 17.21
N GLU A 91 7.30 8.60 16.31
CA GLU A 91 7.26 8.79 14.86
C GLU A 91 5.89 8.38 14.29
N ILE A 92 5.48 9.06 13.22
CA ILE A 92 4.24 8.72 12.52
C ILE A 92 4.48 7.47 11.67
N SER A 93 3.61 6.48 11.81
CA SER A 93 3.70 5.19 11.11
C SER A 93 2.32 4.60 10.82
N LEU A 94 2.25 3.74 9.81
CA LEU A 94 1.09 2.94 9.46
C LEU A 94 0.79 1.98 10.62
N LYS A 95 -0.47 2.00 11.06
CA LYS A 95 -0.99 1.01 11.99
C LYS A 95 -0.86 -0.37 11.35
N GLN A 96 -0.09 -1.25 11.95
CA GLN A 96 0.05 -2.63 11.48
C GLN A 96 -1.06 -3.52 12.03
N THR A 97 -1.44 -3.32 13.29
CA THR A 97 -2.44 -4.11 14.01
C THR A 97 -3.60 -3.25 14.49
N THR A 98 -4.73 -3.91 14.75
CA THR A 98 -5.91 -3.41 15.45
C THR A 98 -6.22 -4.36 16.60
N HIS A 99 -7.22 -4.05 17.44
CA HIS A 99 -7.58 -4.87 18.60
C HIS A 99 -7.91 -6.34 18.27
N GLN A 100 -8.20 -6.69 17.00
CA GLN A 100 -8.57 -8.06 16.61
C GLN A 100 -7.84 -8.61 15.38
N SER A 101 -7.07 -7.82 14.62
CA SER A 101 -6.48 -8.26 13.34
C SER A 101 -5.36 -7.31 12.87
N PHE A 102 -4.75 -7.60 11.72
CA PHE A 102 -3.98 -6.60 10.98
C PHE A 102 -4.88 -5.49 10.44
N HIS A 103 -4.34 -4.27 10.40
CA HIS A 103 -4.98 -3.15 9.74
C HIS A 103 -5.06 -3.39 8.24
N LYS A 104 -6.17 -2.97 7.61
CA LYS A 104 -6.50 -3.31 6.21
C LYS A 104 -5.42 -2.93 5.20
N TYR A 105 -4.78 -1.76 5.33
CA TYR A 105 -3.73 -1.35 4.38
C TYR A 105 -2.41 -2.06 4.61
N TYR A 106 -2.04 -2.33 5.86
CA TYR A 106 -0.87 -3.15 6.14
C TYR A 106 -1.06 -4.57 5.57
N PHE A 107 -2.25 -5.15 5.76
CA PHE A 107 -2.61 -6.44 5.17
C PHE A 107 -2.59 -6.41 3.63
N GLN A 108 -3.06 -5.31 3.02
CA GLN A 108 -3.00 -5.11 1.57
C GLN A 108 -1.55 -5.05 1.05
N LEU A 109 -0.67 -4.30 1.72
CA LEU A 109 0.76 -4.20 1.37
C LEU A 109 1.46 -5.56 1.42
N GLN A 110 1.19 -6.35 2.47
CA GLN A 110 1.73 -7.70 2.58
C GLN A 110 1.24 -8.63 1.47
N GLY A 111 -0.04 -8.49 1.06
CA GLY A 111 -0.57 -9.19 -0.11
C GLY A 111 0.08 -8.75 -1.43
N LEU A 112 0.27 -7.45 -1.65
CA LEU A 112 0.93 -6.90 -2.83
C LEU A 112 2.36 -7.46 -2.97
N MET A 113 3.15 -7.41 -1.89
CA MET A 113 4.51 -7.94 -1.82
C MET A 113 4.54 -9.46 -2.03
N GLY A 114 3.69 -10.20 -1.32
CA GLY A 114 3.63 -11.66 -1.45
C GLY A 114 3.19 -12.16 -2.84
N ILE A 115 2.29 -11.45 -3.52
CA ILE A 115 1.82 -11.83 -4.86
C ILE A 115 2.87 -11.48 -5.93
N SER A 116 3.55 -10.35 -5.79
CA SER A 116 4.55 -9.87 -6.77
C SER A 116 5.95 -10.44 -6.54
N GLY A 117 6.23 -11.02 -5.38
CA GLY A 117 7.56 -11.49 -4.98
C GLY A 117 8.52 -10.36 -4.58
N LEU A 118 8.02 -9.13 -4.40
CA LEU A 118 8.82 -7.97 -3.97
C LEU A 118 8.89 -7.90 -2.45
N LEU A 119 10.04 -7.45 -1.92
CA LEU A 119 10.34 -7.56 -0.48
C LEU A 119 10.08 -6.29 0.32
N TRP A 120 9.73 -5.19 -0.34
CA TRP A 120 9.38 -3.94 0.34
C TRP A 120 8.44 -3.08 -0.51
N SER A 121 7.78 -2.15 0.18
CA SER A 121 6.91 -1.14 -0.40
C SER A 121 7.18 0.22 0.23
N LYS A 122 7.06 1.31 -0.54
CA LYS A 122 6.87 2.65 -0.02
C LYS A 122 5.36 2.92 0.01
N PHE A 123 4.84 3.09 1.21
CA PHE A 123 3.45 3.46 1.45
C PHE A 123 3.36 4.98 1.55
N CYS A 124 2.56 5.58 0.67
CA CYS A 124 2.41 7.02 0.58
C CYS A 124 1.01 7.45 1.01
N ILE A 125 0.93 8.46 1.87
CA ILE A 125 -0.34 9.14 2.13
C ILE A 125 -0.25 10.59 1.69
N HIS A 126 -1.16 10.97 0.81
CA HIS A 126 -1.33 12.33 0.36
C HIS A 126 -2.54 12.97 1.03
N SER A 127 -2.24 13.99 1.85
CA SER A 127 -3.23 14.81 2.55
C SER A 127 -3.29 16.24 1.99
N LYS A 128 -2.17 16.79 1.53
CA LYS A 128 -2.05 18.15 1.02
C LYS A 128 -0.97 18.20 -0.05
N GLU A 129 -1.18 19.02 -1.08
CA GLU A 129 -0.20 19.25 -2.15
C GLU A 129 1.12 19.78 -1.59
N GLY A 130 2.21 19.45 -2.27
CA GLY A 130 3.58 19.79 -1.88
C GLY A 130 4.31 18.56 -1.38
N SER A 131 5.47 18.29 -1.99
CA SER A 131 6.33 17.15 -1.67
C SER A 131 6.67 17.06 -0.19
N GLU A 132 6.82 18.18 0.51
CA GLU A 132 7.10 18.28 1.94
C GLU A 132 5.95 17.80 2.85
N ASN A 133 4.73 17.71 2.31
CA ASN A 133 3.54 17.26 3.03
C ASN A 133 3.23 15.77 2.78
N LEU A 134 4.01 15.09 1.92
CA LEU A 134 3.79 13.68 1.61
C LEU A 134 4.34 12.80 2.72
N PHE A 135 3.45 12.02 3.35
CA PHE A 135 3.88 10.97 4.25
C PHE A 135 4.38 9.77 3.43
N VAL A 136 5.60 9.31 3.70
CA VAL A 136 6.19 8.13 3.06
C VAL A 136 6.80 7.24 4.14
N GLU A 137 6.39 5.98 4.16
CA GLU A 137 6.95 4.96 5.04
C GLU A 137 7.39 3.73 4.24
N LYS A 138 8.58 3.19 4.54
CA LYS A 138 9.01 1.91 4.00
C LYS A 138 8.41 0.78 4.84
N ILE A 139 7.71 -0.13 4.19
CA ILE A 139 7.16 -1.34 4.80
C ILE A 139 7.91 -2.54 4.22
N GLU A 140 8.44 -3.38 5.10
CA GLU A 140 9.15 -4.60 4.74
C GLU A 140 8.15 -5.77 4.65
N PHE A 141 8.47 -6.75 3.81
CA PHE A 141 7.69 -7.97 3.67
C PHE A 141 7.79 -8.84 4.92
N ASP A 142 6.63 -9.28 5.41
CA ASP A 142 6.47 -10.21 6.51
C ASP A 142 5.81 -11.51 6.00
N PRO A 143 6.57 -12.61 5.87
CA PRO A 143 6.04 -13.88 5.39
C PRO A 143 4.97 -14.47 6.32
N GLY A 144 5.01 -14.16 7.62
CA GLY A 144 4.00 -14.60 8.59
C GLY A 144 2.64 -13.95 8.36
N VAL A 145 2.61 -12.72 7.85
CA VAL A 145 1.36 -12.03 7.47
C VAL A 145 0.82 -12.60 6.16
N LEU A 146 1.68 -12.88 5.18
CA LEU A 146 1.28 -13.45 3.89
C LEU A 146 0.50 -14.75 4.06
N HIS A 147 0.93 -15.65 4.95
CA HIS A 147 0.20 -16.90 5.18
C HIS A 147 -1.28 -16.68 5.55
N LYS A 148 -1.56 -15.64 6.33
CA LYS A 148 -2.93 -15.25 6.70
C LYS A 148 -3.68 -14.59 5.54
N VAL A 149 -2.99 -13.83 4.69
CA VAL A 149 -3.54 -13.31 3.42
C VAL A 149 -3.98 -14.46 2.54
N THR A 150 -3.08 -15.38 2.23
CA THR A 150 -3.33 -16.53 1.35
C THR A 150 -4.49 -17.38 1.85
N SER A 151 -4.54 -17.67 3.16
CA SER A 151 -5.63 -18.46 3.76
C SER A 151 -7.01 -17.82 3.55
N LYS A 152 -7.12 -16.51 3.80
CA LYS A 152 -8.39 -15.78 3.61
C LYS A 152 -8.80 -15.69 2.14
N VAL A 153 -7.85 -15.43 1.24
CA VAL A 153 -8.13 -15.33 -0.20
C VAL A 153 -8.48 -16.71 -0.78
N HIS A 154 -7.85 -17.78 -0.31
CA HIS A 154 -8.18 -19.16 -0.69
C HIS A 154 -9.64 -19.49 -0.34
N GLU A 155 -10.04 -19.23 0.91
CA GLU A 155 -11.42 -19.45 1.36
C GLU A 155 -12.41 -18.64 0.52
N LEU A 156 -12.13 -17.34 0.31
CA LEU A 156 -12.97 -16.49 -0.53
C LEU A 156 -13.12 -17.07 -1.94
N TYR A 157 -12.02 -17.46 -2.57
CA TYR A 157 -12.02 -17.92 -3.95
C TYR A 157 -12.74 -19.27 -4.10
N PHE A 158 -12.34 -20.30 -3.37
CA PHE A 158 -12.85 -21.65 -3.57
C PHE A 158 -14.23 -21.89 -2.96
N SER A 159 -14.55 -21.24 -1.83
CA SER A 159 -15.84 -21.45 -1.17
C SER A 159 -16.94 -20.54 -1.72
N TYR A 160 -16.59 -19.39 -2.29
CA TYR A 160 -17.58 -18.38 -2.70
C TYR A 160 -17.44 -17.93 -4.16
N SER A 161 -16.26 -17.44 -4.59
CA SER A 161 -16.11 -16.85 -5.93
C SER A 161 -16.24 -17.88 -7.04
N LEU A 162 -15.49 -18.98 -6.99
CA LEU A 162 -15.50 -20.01 -8.02
C LEU A 162 -16.88 -20.68 -8.14
N PRO A 163 -17.56 -21.10 -7.05
CA PRO A 163 -18.92 -21.62 -7.14
C PRO A 163 -19.94 -20.63 -7.72
N TYR A 164 -19.76 -19.33 -7.49
CA TYR A 164 -20.62 -18.30 -8.07
C TYR A 164 -20.38 -18.15 -9.58
N LEU A 165 -19.10 -18.12 -10.00
CA LEU A 165 -18.71 -17.99 -11.41
C LEU A 165 -19.11 -19.19 -12.26
N LEU A 166 -19.13 -20.41 -11.69
CA LEU A 166 -19.52 -21.63 -12.39
C LEU A 166 -21.04 -21.82 -12.53
N LYS A 167 -21.86 -20.98 -11.89
CA LYS A 167 -23.33 -21.01 -12.00
C LYS A 167 -23.89 -20.08 -13.08
N GLN A 168 -23.03 -19.30 -13.73
CA GLN A 168 -23.37 -18.47 -14.89
C GLN A 168 -23.29 -19.30 -16.17
#